data_AF-A0A954M6A1-F1
#
_entry.id   AF-A0A954M6A1-F1
#
_cell.length_a   1.000
_cell.length_b   1.000
_cell.length_c   1.000
_cell.angle_alpha   90.00
_cell.angle_beta   90.00
_cell.angle_gamma   90.00
#
_symmetry.space_group_name_H-M   'P 1'
#
loop_
_entity.id
_entity.type
_entity.pdbx_description
1 polymer ?
#
loop_
_entity_poly.entity_id
_entity_poly.type
_entity_poly.pdbx_seq_one_letter_code
_entity_poly.pdbx_strand_id
1 'polypeptide(L)'
;MDTRRLPLLAVLFLVVLRISIGWQFLYEGMWKYDSLDSPDPWTAEGYLKNAQGPFRDTFRNMVGDPDELDWLDYTKVSAKWYDWRNRFAAHYHLDADQVARLNRLLDGVSESLTDPAADPVGPVVQVEVDGLPTGVDLAARSLNKTFSYDAKVNRLRVEQPVLPSEEQALLAQAKADDAAAFREAVKKLCADSRKVSYRHRLAAQLRGNPEFVGVTGALNERGSFDIVMGTTTAAEESRERTSVAYGKIQEYKDLLHEYEEALSRAKIDYQYDHASKLKTKLSILRNEVVGPVKTLDTELREEAFKLLSVEQLAHGAMPMEDTPLWRASSKAMWGLLILGTLLIIGLGTRIAALAGAFMLLNFYLVVPPWPGVPQPPSPEHSLIINKNLIEVIALLAIAAMPTGTWFGIDGLIGRLWKGSKKPATAKG
;
A
#
# COMPACT_ATOMS: atom_id res chain seq x y z
N MET A 1 -36.46 -19.44 30.45
CA MET A 1 -35.57 -20.22 31.34
C MET A 1 -35.61 -19.60 32.71
N ASP A 2 -35.97 -20.38 33.72
CA ASP A 2 -35.97 -19.93 35.12
C ASP A 2 -34.51 -19.82 35.60
N THR A 3 -33.96 -18.60 35.60
CA THR A 3 -32.56 -18.32 35.95
C THR A 3 -32.23 -18.63 37.41
N ARG A 4 -33.22 -19.02 38.22
CA ARG A 4 -33.10 -19.39 39.63
C ARG A 4 -32.44 -20.75 39.88
N ARG A 5 -32.09 -21.51 38.83
CA ARG A 5 -31.45 -22.84 38.94
C ARG A 5 -29.94 -22.88 38.65
N LEU A 6 -29.32 -21.74 38.28
CA LEU A 6 -27.89 -21.70 38.03
C LEU A 6 -27.12 -21.41 39.32
N PRO A 7 -26.00 -22.11 39.59
CA PRO A 7 -25.18 -21.81 40.75
C PRO A 7 -24.57 -20.40 40.60
N LEU A 8 -24.47 -19.66 41.71
CA LEU A 8 -23.93 -18.30 41.74
C LEU A 8 -22.56 -18.20 41.07
N LEU A 9 -21.73 -19.23 41.26
CA LEU A 9 -20.41 -19.32 40.67
C LEU A 9 -20.44 -19.38 39.14
N ALA A 10 -21.42 -20.07 38.53
CA ALA A 10 -21.57 -20.10 37.08
C ALA A 10 -22.02 -18.74 36.53
N VAL A 11 -22.92 -18.06 37.24
CA VAL A 11 -23.32 -16.67 36.89
C VAL A 11 -22.12 -15.74 36.94
N LEU A 12 -21.31 -15.83 38.01
CA LEU A 12 -20.10 -15.04 38.17
C LEU A 12 -19.12 -15.28 37.01
N PHE A 13 -18.80 -16.54 36.70
CA PHE A 13 -17.86 -16.86 35.62
C PHE A 13 -18.36 -16.44 34.24
N LEU A 14 -19.66 -16.54 33.96
CA LEU A 14 -20.23 -16.05 32.69
C LEU A 14 -20.16 -14.53 32.56
N VAL A 15 -20.33 -13.80 33.65
CA VAL A 15 -20.17 -12.33 33.67
C VAL A 15 -18.70 -11.95 33.51
N VAL A 16 -17.80 -12.62 34.23
CA VAL A 16 -16.36 -12.41 34.09
C VAL A 16 -15.91 -12.71 32.66
N LEU A 17 -16.34 -13.83 32.07
CA LEU A 17 -16.05 -14.18 30.68
C LEU A 17 -16.52 -13.09 29.71
N ARG A 18 -17.75 -12.57 29.89
CA ARG A 18 -18.28 -11.47 29.07
C ARG A 18 -17.40 -10.22 29.17
N ILE A 19 -17.03 -9.82 30.38
CA ILE A 19 -16.19 -8.64 30.63
C ILE A 19 -14.79 -8.86 30.06
N SER A 20 -14.20 -10.05 30.22
CA SER A 20 -12.87 -10.39 29.71
C SER A 20 -12.81 -10.34 28.18
N ILE A 21 -13.78 -10.93 27.48
CA ILE A 21 -13.84 -10.86 26.01
C ILE A 21 -14.10 -9.42 25.55
N GLY A 22 -15.01 -8.71 26.24
CA GLY A 22 -15.27 -7.30 25.97
C GLY A 22 -14.03 -6.41 26.15
N TRP A 23 -13.24 -6.67 27.19
CA TRP A 23 -11.96 -6.00 27.44
C TRP A 23 -10.94 -6.28 26.33
N GLN A 24 -10.78 -7.54 25.92
CA GLN A 24 -9.88 -7.89 24.83
C GLN A 24 -10.27 -7.16 23.54
N PHE A 25 -11.57 -7.13 23.19
CA PHE A 25 -12.04 -6.40 22.01
C PHE A 25 -11.78 -4.90 22.12
N LEU A 26 -12.12 -4.30 23.26
CA LEU A 26 -11.95 -2.87 23.47
C LEU A 26 -10.47 -2.49 23.40
N TYR A 27 -9.60 -3.22 24.09
CA TYR A 27 -8.15 -2.99 24.07
C TYR A 27 -7.57 -3.10 22.66
N GLU A 28 -7.92 -4.17 21.94
CA GLU A 28 -7.51 -4.36 20.55
C GLU A 28 -8.01 -3.26 19.61
N GLY A 29 -9.21 -2.72 19.87
CA GLY A 29 -9.78 -1.60 19.14
C GLY A 29 -9.09 -0.27 19.46
N MET A 30 -8.82 -0.01 20.75
CA MET A 30 -8.13 1.20 21.20
C MET A 30 -6.71 1.25 20.66
N TRP A 31 -5.95 0.15 20.76
CA TRP A 31 -4.60 0.09 20.19
C TRP A 31 -4.59 0.39 18.68
N LYS A 32 -5.57 -0.12 17.93
CA LYS A 32 -5.71 0.19 16.49
C LYS A 32 -6.08 1.66 16.25
N TYR A 33 -6.94 2.23 17.09
CA TYR A 33 -7.31 3.64 17.01
C TYR A 33 -6.14 4.57 17.34
N ASP A 34 -5.41 4.29 18.41
CA ASP A 34 -4.25 5.08 18.84
C ASP A 34 -3.12 5.02 17.79
N SER A 35 -3.04 3.93 17.02
CA SER A 35 -2.07 3.84 15.92
C SER A 35 -2.34 4.82 14.78
N LEU A 36 -3.56 5.38 14.67
CA LEU A 36 -3.92 6.31 13.59
C LEU A 36 -3.11 7.61 13.63
N ASP A 37 -2.59 7.97 14.81
CA ASP A 37 -1.74 9.15 15.00
C ASP A 37 -0.24 8.83 14.80
N SER A 38 0.11 7.56 14.56
CA SER A 38 1.48 7.14 14.30
C SER A 38 1.86 7.25 12.82
N PRO A 39 3.16 7.27 12.48
CA PRO A 39 3.61 7.30 11.07
C PRO A 39 3.13 6.09 10.24
N ASP A 40 2.96 4.94 10.90
CA ASP A 40 2.54 3.68 10.28
C ASP A 40 1.23 3.19 10.91
N PRO A 41 0.10 3.84 10.58
CA PRO A 41 -1.19 3.50 11.15
C PRO A 41 -1.59 2.06 10.84
N TRP A 42 -2.20 1.38 11.81
CA TRP A 42 -2.60 0.00 11.65
C TRP A 42 -3.60 -0.16 10.51
N THR A 43 -3.36 -1.18 9.68
CA THR A 43 -4.31 -1.63 8.67
C THR A 43 -4.47 -3.15 8.70
N ALA A 44 -5.58 -3.64 8.15
CA ALA A 44 -5.80 -5.06 7.95
C ALA A 44 -5.02 -5.64 6.76
N GLU A 45 -4.10 -4.88 6.14
CA GLU A 45 -3.45 -5.25 4.88
C GLU A 45 -2.71 -6.59 5.00
N GLY A 46 -1.82 -6.69 5.99
CA GLY A 46 -1.04 -7.91 6.22
C GLY A 46 -1.93 -9.11 6.52
N TYR A 47 -3.10 -8.89 7.12
CA TYR A 47 -4.06 -9.94 7.39
C TYR A 47 -4.77 -10.41 6.12
N LEU A 48 -5.35 -9.48 5.36
CA LEU A 48 -6.17 -9.76 4.19
C LEU A 48 -5.35 -10.27 3.00
N LYS A 49 -4.13 -9.77 2.79
CA LYS A 49 -3.25 -10.26 1.71
C LYS A 49 -2.80 -11.69 1.95
N ASN A 50 -2.63 -12.07 3.21
CA ASN A 50 -2.23 -13.41 3.58
C ASN A 50 -3.42 -14.37 3.72
N ALA A 51 -4.62 -13.98 3.29
CA ALA A 51 -5.78 -14.86 3.32
C ALA A 51 -5.55 -16.16 2.51
N GLN A 52 -6.08 -17.27 3.02
CA GLN A 52 -5.97 -18.62 2.46
C GLN A 52 -7.29 -19.39 2.62
N GLY A 53 -7.38 -20.54 1.95
CA GLY A 53 -8.58 -21.36 1.97
C GLY A 53 -9.70 -20.83 1.05
N PRO A 54 -10.93 -21.34 1.18
CA PRO A 54 -11.98 -21.12 0.18
C PRO A 54 -12.54 -19.69 0.13
N PHE A 55 -12.29 -18.88 1.16
CA PHE A 55 -12.71 -17.47 1.20
C PHE A 55 -11.57 -16.51 0.86
N ARG A 56 -10.41 -17.03 0.44
CA ARG A 56 -9.20 -16.25 0.12
C ARG A 56 -9.50 -15.03 -0.73
N ASP A 57 -10.14 -15.22 -1.87
CA ASP A 57 -10.33 -14.15 -2.85
C ASP A 57 -11.30 -13.08 -2.33
N THR A 58 -12.31 -13.49 -1.55
CA THR A 58 -13.24 -12.55 -0.90
C THR A 58 -12.49 -11.59 0.02
N PHE A 59 -11.56 -12.10 0.83
CA PHE A 59 -10.77 -11.28 1.75
C PHE A 59 -9.70 -10.47 1.03
N ARG A 60 -8.99 -11.06 0.07
CA ARG A 60 -7.95 -10.36 -0.72
C ARG A 60 -8.53 -9.21 -1.54
N ASN A 61 -9.74 -9.37 -2.09
CA ASN A 61 -10.43 -8.30 -2.82
C ASN A 61 -10.74 -7.08 -1.93
N MET A 62 -10.81 -7.24 -0.61
CA MET A 62 -10.97 -6.10 0.31
C MET A 62 -9.73 -5.21 0.38
N VAL A 63 -8.56 -5.69 -0.08
CA VAL A 63 -7.33 -4.88 -0.16
C VAL A 63 -7.38 -3.93 -1.35
N GLY A 64 -8.12 -4.26 -2.40
CA GLY A 64 -8.11 -3.56 -3.68
C GLY A 64 -7.00 -4.06 -4.60
N ASP A 65 -5.74 -3.98 -4.13
CA ASP A 65 -4.57 -4.45 -4.88
C ASP A 65 -3.75 -5.47 -4.04
N PRO A 66 -4.25 -6.70 -3.87
CA PRO A 66 -3.62 -7.69 -3.00
C PRO A 66 -2.26 -8.20 -3.50
N ASP A 67 -1.99 -8.04 -4.80
CA ASP A 67 -0.75 -8.45 -5.48
C ASP A 67 0.17 -7.26 -5.79
N GLU A 68 -0.18 -6.04 -5.37
CA GLU A 68 0.65 -4.84 -5.56
C GLU A 68 0.94 -4.52 -7.04
N LEU A 69 0.08 -4.95 -7.96
CA LEU A 69 0.26 -4.72 -9.40
C LEU A 69 0.07 -3.24 -9.76
N ASP A 70 -0.71 -2.49 -8.98
CA ASP A 70 -0.92 -1.06 -9.23
C ASP A 70 0.35 -0.25 -8.95
N TRP A 71 1.25 -0.75 -8.09
CA TRP A 71 2.57 -0.17 -7.87
C TRP A 71 3.53 -0.36 -9.05
N LEU A 72 3.22 -1.28 -9.97
CA LEU A 72 4.00 -1.54 -11.17
C LEU A 72 3.43 -0.82 -12.40
N ASP A 73 2.38 -0.02 -12.22
CA ASP A 73 1.77 0.81 -13.24
C ASP A 73 2.10 2.29 -12.97
N TYR A 74 2.88 2.87 -13.89
CA TYR A 74 3.28 4.29 -13.79
C TYR A 74 2.09 5.23 -13.63
N THR A 75 1.03 5.03 -14.41
CA THR A 75 -0.13 5.94 -14.45
C THR A 75 -0.89 5.88 -13.13
N LYS A 76 -1.06 4.68 -12.56
CA LYS A 76 -1.73 4.51 -11.26
C LYS A 76 -0.92 5.10 -10.12
N VAL A 77 0.39 4.86 -10.06
CA VAL A 77 1.27 5.43 -9.02
C VAL A 77 1.34 6.97 -9.14
N SER A 78 1.49 7.48 -10.37
CA SER A 78 1.49 8.91 -10.65
C SER A 78 0.18 9.58 -10.19
N ALA A 79 -0.97 9.01 -10.55
CA ALA A 79 -2.27 9.50 -10.11
C ALA A 79 -2.44 9.45 -8.58
N LYS A 80 -1.96 8.37 -7.95
CA LYS A 80 -1.96 8.22 -6.48
C LYS A 80 -1.13 9.31 -5.80
N TRP A 81 0.06 9.62 -6.33
CA TRP A 81 0.88 10.72 -5.79
C TRP A 81 0.21 12.08 -5.96
N TYR A 82 -0.50 12.30 -7.07
CA TYR A 82 -1.26 13.53 -7.30
C TYR A 82 -2.41 13.70 -6.31
N ASP A 83 -3.21 12.64 -6.09
CA ASP A 83 -4.29 12.66 -5.09
C ASP A 83 -3.74 12.93 -3.69
N TRP A 84 -2.69 12.19 -3.31
CA TRP A 84 -2.00 12.39 -2.05
C TRP A 84 -1.49 13.83 -1.89
N ARG A 85 -0.85 14.38 -2.92
CA ARG A 85 -0.35 15.76 -2.95
C ARG A 85 -1.48 16.76 -2.69
N ASN A 86 -2.62 16.60 -3.37
CA ASN A 86 -3.77 17.49 -3.22
C ASN A 86 -4.32 17.47 -1.79
N ARG A 87 -4.43 16.27 -1.19
CA ARG A 87 -4.86 16.10 0.20
C ARG A 87 -3.84 16.69 1.18
N PHE A 88 -2.55 16.47 0.95
CA PHE A 88 -1.46 17.02 1.76
C PHE A 88 -1.48 18.55 1.75
N ALA A 89 -1.62 19.14 0.57
CA ALA A 89 -1.73 20.59 0.41
C ALA A 89 -2.96 21.17 1.14
N ALA A 90 -4.10 20.47 1.05
CA ALA A 90 -5.35 20.88 1.67
C ALA A 90 -5.32 20.74 3.21
N HIS A 91 -4.82 19.62 3.73
CA HIS A 91 -4.79 19.31 5.17
C HIS A 91 -3.86 20.24 5.95
N TYR A 92 -2.66 20.51 5.42
CA TYR A 92 -1.68 21.38 6.06
C TYR A 92 -1.79 22.85 5.63
N HIS A 93 -2.80 23.20 4.83
CA HIS A 93 -3.04 24.56 4.33
C HIS A 93 -1.77 25.21 3.76
N LEU A 94 -1.13 24.52 2.80
CA LEU A 94 0.14 24.99 2.24
C LEU A 94 -0.02 26.34 1.53
N ASP A 95 0.98 27.21 1.71
CA ASP A 95 1.07 28.46 0.97
C ASP A 95 1.50 28.23 -0.50
N ALA A 96 1.47 29.29 -1.31
CA ALA A 96 1.80 29.21 -2.73
C ALA A 96 3.23 28.72 -3.00
N ASP A 97 4.20 29.12 -2.16
CA ASP A 97 5.60 28.74 -2.31
C ASP A 97 5.82 27.26 -1.92
N GLN A 98 5.16 26.81 -0.86
CA GLN A 98 5.13 25.41 -0.43
C GLN A 98 4.50 24.52 -1.50
N VAL A 99 3.36 24.94 -2.08
CA VAL A 99 2.71 24.21 -3.19
C VAL A 99 3.63 24.15 -4.42
N ALA A 100 4.28 25.25 -4.80
CA ALA A 100 5.21 25.27 -5.92
C ALA A 100 6.44 24.36 -5.68
N ARG A 101 6.97 24.32 -4.45
CA ARG A 101 8.04 23.38 -4.06
C ARG A 101 7.58 21.93 -4.14
N LEU A 102 6.38 21.64 -3.66
CA LEU A 102 5.81 20.29 -3.69
C LEU A 102 5.53 19.80 -5.12
N ASN A 103 5.03 20.68 -6.00
CA ASN A 103 4.89 20.36 -7.43
C ASN A 103 6.24 20.05 -8.08
N ARG A 104 7.29 20.82 -7.74
CA ARG A 104 8.64 20.56 -8.26
C ARG A 104 9.24 19.25 -7.78
N LEU A 105 8.97 18.83 -6.54
CA LEU A 105 9.35 17.49 -6.09
C LEU A 105 8.73 16.41 -6.98
N LEU A 106 7.46 16.58 -7.36
CA LEU A 106 6.71 15.57 -8.09
C LEU A 106 7.00 15.56 -9.60
N ASP A 107 6.96 16.73 -10.26
CA ASP A 107 7.05 16.89 -11.72
C ASP A 107 8.38 17.52 -12.21
N GLY A 108 9.22 18.03 -11.31
CA GLY A 108 10.54 18.58 -11.66
C GLY A 108 10.52 20.07 -11.88
N VAL A 109 10.86 20.53 -13.09
CA VAL A 109 10.99 21.96 -13.39
C VAL A 109 9.63 22.67 -13.49
N SER A 110 8.54 21.90 -13.60
CA SER A 110 7.18 22.43 -13.66
C SER A 110 6.72 22.94 -12.29
N GLU A 111 6.31 24.21 -12.22
CA GLU A 111 5.66 24.79 -11.03
C GLU A 111 4.15 24.47 -10.98
N SER A 112 3.58 23.98 -12.08
CA SER A 112 2.21 23.49 -12.20
C SER A 112 2.15 21.97 -12.38
N LEU A 113 1.03 21.36 -12.00
CA LEU A 113 0.79 19.96 -12.33
C LEU A 113 0.75 19.74 -13.83
N THR A 114 1.23 18.57 -14.25
CA THR A 114 1.04 18.05 -15.61
C THR A 114 -0.04 16.97 -15.61
N ASP A 115 -0.31 16.36 -16.76
CA ASP A 115 -1.19 15.19 -16.80
C ASP A 115 -0.50 14.01 -16.08
N PRO A 116 -1.13 13.40 -15.04
CA PRO A 116 -0.56 12.26 -14.33
C PRO A 116 -0.34 11.03 -15.22
N ALA A 117 -1.08 10.88 -16.32
CA ALA A 117 -0.91 9.78 -17.26
C ALA A 117 0.16 10.04 -18.33
N ALA A 118 0.47 11.31 -18.60
CA ALA A 118 1.50 11.69 -19.56
C ALA A 118 2.90 11.32 -19.06
N ASP A 119 3.84 11.21 -19.98
CA ASP A 119 5.26 11.19 -19.62
C ASP A 119 5.63 12.52 -18.95
N PRO A 120 6.58 12.49 -17.99
CA PRO A 120 7.00 13.71 -17.32
C PRO A 120 7.62 14.67 -18.35
N VAL A 121 7.23 15.94 -18.27
CA VAL A 121 7.51 16.94 -19.31
C VAL A 121 8.79 17.71 -19.00
N GLY A 122 9.63 17.88 -20.02
CA GLY A 122 10.80 18.76 -20.00
C GLY A 122 12.09 18.06 -19.57
N PRO A 123 13.22 18.79 -19.61
CA PRO A 123 14.49 18.23 -19.21
C PRO A 123 14.48 17.96 -17.70
N VAL A 124 15.04 16.81 -17.30
CA VAL A 124 15.22 16.37 -15.92
C VAL A 124 15.83 17.48 -15.07
N VAL A 125 16.87 18.17 -15.56
CA VAL A 125 17.44 19.39 -14.96
C VAL A 125 17.98 20.31 -16.06
N GLN A 126 18.01 21.62 -15.81
CA GLN A 126 18.65 22.59 -16.68
C GLN A 126 19.46 23.62 -15.89
N VAL A 127 20.51 24.15 -16.51
CA VAL A 127 21.36 25.22 -15.96
C VAL A 127 21.64 26.26 -17.04
N GLU A 128 21.70 27.52 -16.65
CA GLU A 128 22.14 28.61 -17.52
C GLU A 128 23.67 28.58 -17.65
N VAL A 129 24.16 28.79 -18.87
CA VAL A 129 25.59 28.85 -19.19
C VAL A 129 25.82 30.04 -20.12
N ASP A 130 27.03 30.61 -20.12
CA ASP A 130 27.34 31.76 -21.01
C ASP A 130 27.46 31.37 -22.50
N GLY A 131 27.50 30.06 -22.78
CA GLY A 131 27.66 29.47 -24.10
C GLY A 131 28.32 28.09 -24.01
N LEU A 132 28.34 27.34 -25.12
CA LEU A 132 29.14 26.12 -25.20
C LEU A 132 30.62 26.48 -25.45
N PRO A 133 31.56 26.04 -24.61
CA PRO A 133 32.98 26.26 -24.84
C PRO A 133 33.46 25.63 -26.15
N THR A 134 34.51 26.22 -26.74
CA THR A 134 35.09 25.73 -27.99
C THR A 134 35.55 24.27 -27.85
N GLY A 135 35.04 23.38 -28.69
CA GLY A 135 35.38 21.95 -28.70
C GLY A 135 34.44 21.03 -27.92
N VAL A 136 33.39 21.56 -27.29
CA VAL A 136 32.32 20.75 -26.70
C VAL A 136 31.33 20.33 -27.78
N ASP A 137 31.21 19.02 -28.01
CA ASP A 137 30.28 18.40 -28.95
C ASP A 137 29.27 17.50 -28.21
N LEU A 138 28.06 18.03 -28.02
CA LEU A 138 26.96 17.29 -27.42
C LEU A 138 26.35 16.24 -28.37
N ALA A 139 26.62 16.31 -29.67
CA ALA A 139 26.16 15.31 -30.63
C ALA A 139 26.98 14.00 -30.58
N ALA A 140 28.09 14.01 -29.82
CA ALA A 140 28.85 12.81 -29.53
C ALA A 140 27.94 11.68 -29.00
N ARG A 141 28.16 10.46 -29.50
CA ARG A 141 27.29 9.30 -29.25
C ARG A 141 27.07 8.98 -27.75
N SER A 142 28.02 9.37 -26.90
CA SER A 142 27.95 9.18 -25.44
C SER A 142 27.21 10.28 -24.68
N LEU A 143 26.85 11.39 -25.33
CA LEU A 143 26.29 12.58 -24.67
C LEU A 143 24.96 13.04 -25.29
N ASN A 144 24.68 12.70 -26.54
CA ASN A 144 23.54 13.23 -27.30
C ASN A 144 22.14 12.81 -26.81
N LYS A 145 22.06 11.74 -26.00
CA LYS A 145 20.82 11.33 -25.33
C LYS A 145 20.70 11.89 -23.92
N THR A 146 21.81 12.37 -23.36
CA THR A 146 21.91 12.79 -21.97
C THR A 146 21.84 14.30 -21.85
N PHE A 147 22.51 15.03 -22.74
CA PHE A 147 22.60 16.49 -22.71
C PHE A 147 22.00 17.11 -23.98
N SER A 148 21.22 18.17 -23.80
CA SER A 148 20.76 19.03 -24.90
C SER A 148 21.08 20.49 -24.58
N TYR A 149 21.27 21.33 -25.60
CA TYR A 149 21.59 22.75 -25.42
C TYR A 149 20.63 23.62 -26.23
N ASP A 150 20.01 24.58 -25.56
CA ASP A 150 19.15 25.59 -26.18
C ASP A 150 19.93 26.90 -26.32
N ALA A 151 20.42 27.15 -27.53
CA ALA A 151 21.22 28.32 -27.87
C ALA A 151 20.45 29.65 -27.85
N LYS A 152 19.10 29.63 -27.80
CA LYS A 152 18.30 30.86 -27.74
C LYS A 152 18.24 31.45 -26.33
N VAL A 153 18.31 30.58 -25.33
CA VAL A 153 18.21 30.95 -23.91
C VAL A 153 19.49 30.61 -23.12
N ASN A 154 20.54 30.18 -23.83
CA ASN A 154 21.80 29.67 -23.31
C ASN A 154 21.64 28.71 -22.12
N ARG A 155 20.79 27.70 -22.30
CA ARG A 155 20.56 26.67 -21.27
C ARG A 155 21.05 25.31 -21.71
N LEU A 156 21.90 24.72 -20.86
CA LEU A 156 22.25 23.32 -20.94
C LEU A 156 21.22 22.51 -20.15
N ARG A 157 20.75 21.42 -20.75
CA ARG A 157 19.67 20.58 -20.27
C ARG A 157 20.14 19.13 -20.16
N VAL A 158 19.59 18.43 -19.19
CA VAL A 158 19.78 17.00 -18.97
C VAL A 158 18.44 16.33 -19.24
N GLU A 159 18.40 15.40 -20.20
CA GLU A 159 17.18 14.69 -20.58
C GLU A 159 16.98 13.39 -19.77
N GLN A 160 18.05 12.88 -19.15
CA GLN A 160 18.05 11.67 -18.34
C GLN A 160 19.14 11.73 -17.24
N PRO A 161 19.02 11.01 -16.12
CA PRO A 161 20.01 11.05 -15.05
C PRO A 161 21.44 10.82 -15.56
N VAL A 162 22.37 11.73 -15.26
CA VAL A 162 23.75 11.69 -15.76
C VAL A 162 24.58 10.63 -15.02
N LEU A 163 25.25 9.76 -15.78
CA LEU A 163 26.22 8.82 -15.22
C LEU A 163 27.58 9.49 -14.94
N PRO A 164 28.36 9.03 -13.93
CA PRO A 164 29.68 9.58 -13.66
C PRO A 164 30.64 9.56 -14.87
N SER A 165 30.52 8.56 -15.74
CA SER A 165 31.30 8.44 -16.97
C SER A 165 30.92 9.48 -18.02
N GLU A 166 29.64 9.81 -18.14
CA GLU A 166 29.14 10.85 -19.06
C GLU A 166 29.51 12.25 -18.58
N GLU A 167 29.42 12.49 -17.26
CA GLU A 167 29.91 13.73 -16.63
C GLU A 167 31.40 13.94 -16.93
N GLN A 168 32.23 12.92 -16.70
CA GLN A 168 33.66 12.99 -17.00
C GLN A 168 33.93 13.21 -18.50
N ALA A 169 33.19 12.54 -19.38
CA ALA A 169 33.32 12.69 -20.82
C ALA A 169 33.01 14.12 -21.28
N LEU A 170 31.94 14.74 -20.77
CA LEU A 170 31.60 16.13 -21.09
C LEU A 170 32.62 17.13 -20.53
N LEU A 171 33.05 16.94 -19.28
CA LEU A 171 34.07 17.79 -18.65
C LEU A 171 35.43 17.70 -19.35
N ALA A 172 35.78 16.52 -19.90
CA ALA A 172 37.02 16.31 -20.64
C ALA A 172 37.07 17.07 -21.99
N GLN A 173 35.92 17.40 -22.58
CA GLN A 173 35.84 18.20 -23.81
C GLN A 173 36.00 19.71 -23.55
N ALA A 174 35.62 20.18 -22.36
CA ALA A 174 35.67 21.58 -21.97
C ALA A 174 37.08 22.02 -21.53
N LYS A 175 38.06 21.99 -22.45
CA LYS A 175 39.51 22.22 -22.14
C LYS A 175 39.98 23.68 -22.14
N ALA A 176 39.19 24.61 -22.65
CA ALA A 176 39.58 26.01 -22.80
C ALA A 176 39.68 26.77 -21.45
N ASP A 177 40.44 27.88 -21.44
CA ASP A 177 40.69 28.72 -20.26
C ASP A 177 39.43 29.46 -19.75
N ASP A 178 38.44 29.66 -20.61
CA ASP A 178 37.13 30.27 -20.34
C ASP A 178 36.07 29.28 -19.85
N ALA A 179 36.37 27.98 -19.80
CA ALA A 179 35.40 26.94 -19.48
C ALA A 179 35.16 26.73 -17.97
N ALA A 180 35.75 27.53 -17.08
CA ALA A 180 35.62 27.36 -15.63
C ALA A 180 34.15 27.45 -15.16
N ALA A 181 33.44 28.50 -15.58
CA ALA A 181 32.01 28.68 -15.26
C ALA A 181 31.15 27.55 -15.86
N PHE A 182 31.46 27.10 -17.08
CA PHE A 182 30.78 25.96 -17.72
C PHE A 182 31.00 24.65 -16.95
N ARG A 183 32.23 24.34 -16.52
CA ARG A 183 32.52 23.13 -15.73
C ARG A 183 31.79 23.12 -14.40
N GLU A 184 31.67 24.29 -13.75
CA GLU A 184 30.93 24.42 -12.50
C GLU A 184 29.42 24.27 -12.73
N ALA A 185 28.88 24.89 -13.79
CA ALA A 185 27.51 24.69 -14.23
C ALA A 185 27.20 23.22 -14.55
N VAL A 186 28.10 22.50 -15.23
CA VAL A 186 27.95 21.06 -15.53
C VAL A 186 28.00 20.22 -14.26
N LYS A 187 28.96 20.43 -13.36
CA LYS A 187 29.01 19.70 -12.08
C LYS A 187 27.75 19.92 -11.25
N LYS A 188 27.27 21.16 -11.21
CA LYS A 188 26.01 21.52 -10.53
C LYS A 188 24.82 20.84 -11.20
N LEU A 189 24.74 20.89 -12.53
CA LEU A 189 23.71 20.24 -13.34
C LEU A 189 23.69 18.72 -13.12
N CYS A 190 24.84 18.06 -13.06
CA CYS A 190 24.98 16.63 -12.78
C CYS A 190 24.67 16.27 -11.33
N ALA A 191 24.96 17.17 -10.38
CA ALA A 191 24.56 17.00 -8.98
C ALA A 191 23.04 17.18 -8.81
N ASP A 192 22.47 18.16 -9.50
CA ASP A 192 21.04 18.44 -9.48
C ASP A 192 20.26 17.38 -10.27
N SER A 193 20.83 16.78 -11.32
CA SER A 193 20.25 15.63 -12.01
C SER A 193 20.21 14.36 -11.16
N ARG A 194 20.66 14.42 -9.91
CA ARG A 194 20.45 13.37 -8.90
C ARG A 194 19.27 13.69 -7.98
N LYS A 195 18.79 14.94 -7.99
CA LYS A 195 17.58 15.43 -7.30
C LYS A 195 16.36 15.42 -8.22
N VAL A 196 16.37 14.51 -9.20
CA VAL A 196 15.31 14.34 -10.19
C VAL A 196 13.98 14.16 -9.51
N SER A 197 12.94 14.78 -10.07
CA SER A 197 11.59 14.64 -9.54
C SER A 197 11.15 13.18 -9.45
N TYR A 198 10.25 12.91 -8.52
CA TYR A 198 9.79 11.54 -8.27
C TYR A 198 9.12 10.91 -9.48
N ARG A 199 8.38 11.65 -10.32
CA ARG A 199 7.78 11.07 -11.54
C ARG A 199 8.78 10.69 -12.61
N HIS A 200 9.86 11.46 -12.77
CA HIS A 200 10.95 11.07 -13.66
C HIS A 200 11.68 9.83 -13.13
N ARG A 201 11.91 9.73 -11.80
CA ARG A 201 12.48 8.52 -11.17
C ARG A 201 11.56 7.30 -11.33
N LEU A 202 10.26 7.50 -11.18
CA LEU A 202 9.24 6.47 -11.40
C LEU A 202 9.21 5.99 -12.86
N ALA A 203 9.25 6.92 -13.83
CA ALA A 203 9.32 6.58 -15.25
C ALA A 203 10.60 5.80 -15.57
N ALA A 204 11.74 6.23 -15.04
CA ALA A 204 13.00 5.51 -15.18
C ALA A 204 12.90 4.08 -14.63
N GLN A 205 12.25 3.89 -13.48
CA GLN A 205 12.10 2.58 -12.86
C GLN A 205 11.14 1.64 -13.62
N LEU A 206 9.97 2.15 -14.04
CA LEU A 206 8.87 1.34 -14.58
C LEU A 206 8.82 1.28 -16.11
N ARG A 207 9.54 2.16 -16.81
CA ARG A 207 9.57 2.23 -18.28
C ARG A 207 10.99 2.23 -18.86
N GLY A 208 11.96 2.77 -18.12
CA GLY A 208 13.34 2.96 -18.60
C GLY A 208 14.34 1.87 -18.20
N ASN A 209 14.06 1.07 -17.18
CA ASN A 209 15.00 0.08 -16.65
C ASN A 209 14.88 -1.26 -17.39
N PRO A 210 15.88 -1.68 -18.20
CA PRO A 210 15.80 -2.90 -18.99
C PRO A 210 15.72 -4.18 -18.15
N GLU A 211 16.24 -4.18 -16.92
CA GLU A 211 16.14 -5.33 -16.01
C GLU A 211 14.70 -5.54 -15.51
N PHE A 212 13.95 -4.45 -15.33
CA PHE A 212 12.60 -4.49 -14.78
C PHE A 212 11.57 -4.67 -15.89
N VAL A 213 11.73 -3.92 -16.98
CA VAL A 213 10.76 -3.81 -18.08
C VAL A 213 11.06 -4.77 -19.23
N GLY A 214 12.29 -5.28 -19.31
CA GLY A 214 12.74 -6.10 -20.41
C GLY A 214 13.08 -5.29 -21.65
N VAL A 215 13.55 -6.00 -22.67
CA VAL A 215 13.94 -5.43 -23.96
C VAL A 215 13.35 -6.27 -25.08
N THR A 216 12.70 -5.62 -26.03
CA THR A 216 12.23 -6.22 -27.28
C THR A 216 13.01 -5.68 -28.47
N GLY A 217 13.24 -6.56 -29.45
CA GLY A 217 13.70 -6.17 -30.78
C GLY A 217 12.50 -6.04 -31.70
N ALA A 218 12.28 -4.85 -32.25
CA ALA A 218 11.26 -4.59 -33.26
C ALA A 218 11.90 -4.42 -34.64
N LEU A 219 11.44 -5.14 -35.66
CA LEU A 219 11.98 -5.00 -37.01
C LEU A 219 11.56 -3.64 -37.61
N ASN A 220 12.52 -2.81 -38.00
CA ASN A 220 12.25 -1.54 -38.65
C ASN A 220 12.11 -1.70 -40.18
N GLU A 221 11.64 -0.64 -40.86
CA GLU A 221 11.42 -0.61 -42.32
C GLU A 221 12.69 -0.93 -43.15
N ARG A 222 13.87 -0.90 -42.52
CA ARG A 222 15.16 -1.21 -43.15
C ARG A 222 15.62 -2.66 -42.88
N GLY A 223 14.79 -3.49 -42.24
CA GLY A 223 15.11 -4.88 -41.91
C GLY A 223 16.11 -5.05 -40.77
N SER A 224 16.32 -4.02 -39.95
CA SER A 224 17.18 -4.06 -38.75
C SER A 224 16.33 -3.99 -37.47
N PHE A 225 16.82 -4.52 -36.35
CA PHE A 225 16.07 -4.51 -35.09
C PHE A 225 16.31 -3.22 -34.31
N ASP A 226 15.24 -2.45 -34.09
CA ASP A 226 15.21 -1.36 -33.13
C ASP A 226 14.98 -1.93 -31.73
N ILE A 227 15.81 -1.50 -30.78
CA ILE A 227 15.71 -1.89 -29.37
C ILE A 227 14.66 -1.02 -28.70
N VAL A 228 13.60 -1.65 -28.18
CA VAL A 228 12.48 -0.98 -27.49
C VAL A 228 12.32 -1.60 -26.10
N MET A 229 12.19 -0.76 -25.07
CA MET A 229 11.94 -1.24 -23.70
C MET A 229 10.56 -1.90 -23.63
N GLY A 230 10.49 -3.08 -23.03
CA GLY A 230 9.27 -3.87 -22.94
C GLY A 230 9.53 -5.37 -23.08
N THR A 231 8.50 -6.15 -22.77
CA THR A 231 8.42 -7.58 -23.06
C THR A 231 7.21 -7.86 -23.94
N THR A 232 7.34 -8.82 -24.86
CA THR A 232 6.20 -9.43 -25.55
C THR A 232 5.86 -10.76 -24.90
N THR A 233 4.58 -11.05 -24.74
CA THR A 233 4.13 -12.39 -24.30
C THR A 233 4.31 -13.42 -25.42
N ALA A 234 4.30 -14.71 -25.08
CA ALA A 234 4.41 -15.80 -26.08
C ALA A 234 3.30 -15.76 -27.15
N ALA A 235 2.16 -15.13 -26.87
CA ALA A 235 1.07 -14.94 -27.82
C ALA A 235 1.29 -13.73 -28.77
N GLU A 236 2.09 -12.76 -28.35
CA GLU A 236 2.41 -11.52 -29.08
C GLU A 236 3.74 -11.62 -29.85
N GLU A 237 4.53 -12.65 -29.56
CA GLU A 237 5.80 -12.92 -30.20
C GLU A 237 5.58 -13.23 -31.69
N SER A 238 6.27 -12.47 -32.54
CA SER A 238 6.14 -12.59 -34.00
C SER A 238 7.50 -12.41 -34.66
N ARG A 239 7.59 -12.64 -35.98
CA ARG A 239 8.82 -12.33 -36.74
C ARG A 239 9.24 -10.86 -36.65
N GLU A 240 8.32 -9.97 -36.30
CA GLU A 240 8.54 -8.52 -36.27
C GLU A 240 8.79 -7.97 -34.86
N ARG A 241 8.46 -8.72 -33.81
CA ARG A 241 8.73 -8.36 -32.40
C ARG A 241 9.12 -9.60 -31.60
N THR A 242 10.34 -9.60 -31.08
CA THR A 242 10.88 -10.71 -30.28
C THR A 242 11.48 -10.16 -28.99
N SER A 243 11.23 -10.82 -27.86
CA SER A 243 11.83 -10.43 -26.59
C SER A 243 13.30 -10.82 -26.57
N VAL A 244 14.19 -9.85 -26.35
CA VAL A 244 15.64 -10.03 -26.27
C VAL A 244 16.08 -10.22 -24.82
N ALA A 245 15.41 -9.55 -23.88
CA ALA A 245 15.62 -9.73 -22.44
C ALA A 245 14.27 -9.70 -21.71
N TYR A 246 14.01 -10.70 -20.88
CA TYR A 246 12.78 -10.77 -20.08
C TYR A 246 12.88 -9.85 -18.86
N GLY A 247 11.90 -8.98 -18.66
CA GLY A 247 11.85 -8.08 -17.52
C GLY A 247 11.28 -8.74 -16.27
N LYS A 248 11.82 -8.40 -15.10
CA LYS A 248 11.35 -8.93 -13.80
C LYS A 248 9.88 -8.63 -13.51
N ILE A 249 9.33 -7.51 -14.02
CA ILE A 249 7.90 -7.18 -13.87
C ILE A 249 7.04 -8.22 -14.60
N GLN A 250 7.46 -8.66 -15.79
CA GLN A 250 6.73 -9.69 -16.51
C GLN A 250 6.93 -11.07 -15.87
N GLU A 251 8.16 -11.39 -15.42
CA GLU A 251 8.43 -12.59 -14.63
C GLU A 251 7.51 -12.68 -13.40
N TYR A 252 7.29 -11.55 -12.72
CA TYR A 252 6.38 -11.46 -11.59
C TYR A 252 4.93 -11.79 -11.97
N LYS A 253 4.44 -11.22 -13.06
CA LYS A 253 3.08 -11.45 -13.58
C LYS A 253 2.88 -12.91 -13.99
N ASP A 254 3.85 -13.51 -14.65
CA ASP A 254 3.76 -14.90 -15.09
C ASP A 254 3.84 -15.87 -13.91
N LEU A 255 4.74 -15.61 -12.96
CA LEU A 255 4.85 -16.41 -11.74
C LEU A 255 3.58 -16.30 -10.87
N LEU A 256 2.94 -15.13 -10.86
CA LEU A 256 1.63 -14.95 -10.22
C LEU A 256 0.59 -15.83 -10.90
N HIS A 257 0.52 -15.81 -12.23
CA HIS A 257 -0.39 -16.66 -12.98
C HIS A 257 -0.12 -18.16 -12.73
N GLU A 258 1.14 -18.59 -12.77
CA GLU A 258 1.54 -19.96 -12.46
C GLU A 258 1.14 -20.37 -11.04
N TYR A 259 1.32 -19.48 -10.06
CA TYR A 259 0.91 -19.70 -8.68
C TYR A 259 -0.61 -19.89 -8.56
N GLU A 260 -1.43 -19.02 -9.15
CA GLU A 260 -2.89 -19.15 -9.11
C GLU A 260 -3.37 -20.42 -9.83
N GLU A 261 -2.77 -20.76 -10.97
CA GLU A 261 -3.07 -22.02 -11.67
C GLU A 261 -2.70 -23.24 -10.82
N ALA A 262 -1.51 -23.26 -10.23
CA ALA A 262 -1.06 -24.35 -9.37
C ALA A 262 -1.97 -24.50 -8.15
N LEU A 263 -2.39 -23.38 -7.54
CA LEU A 263 -3.32 -23.37 -6.41
C LEU A 263 -4.70 -23.89 -6.81
N SER A 264 -5.24 -23.47 -7.97
CA SER A 264 -6.56 -23.90 -8.44
C SER A 264 -6.63 -25.40 -8.78
N ARG A 265 -5.50 -25.98 -9.21
CA ARG A 265 -5.39 -27.41 -9.58
C ARG A 265 -5.01 -28.31 -8.41
N ALA A 266 -4.57 -27.74 -7.27
CA ALA A 266 -4.10 -28.51 -6.12
C ALA A 266 -5.24 -29.29 -5.45
N LYS A 267 -5.06 -30.61 -5.34
CA LYS A 267 -5.98 -31.55 -4.68
C LYS A 267 -5.31 -32.42 -3.64
N ILE A 268 -3.99 -32.58 -3.74
CA ILE A 268 -3.17 -33.41 -2.84
C ILE A 268 -2.05 -32.58 -2.21
N ASP A 269 -1.55 -33.02 -1.05
CA ASP A 269 -0.56 -32.30 -0.24
C ASP A 269 0.69 -31.88 -1.03
N TYR A 270 1.21 -32.74 -1.90
CA TYR A 270 2.36 -32.43 -2.74
C TYR A 270 2.12 -31.24 -3.69
N GLN A 271 0.89 -31.10 -4.22
CA GLN A 271 0.54 -29.97 -5.10
C GLN A 271 0.41 -28.67 -4.30
N TYR A 272 -0.09 -28.73 -3.07
CA TYR A 272 -0.11 -27.59 -2.16
C TYR A 272 1.30 -27.18 -1.73
N ASP A 273 2.21 -28.13 -1.49
CA ASP A 273 3.63 -27.84 -1.23
C ASP A 273 4.29 -27.13 -2.43
N HIS A 274 4.00 -27.59 -3.65
CA HIS A 274 4.46 -26.91 -4.86
C HIS A 274 3.93 -25.46 -4.97
N ALA A 275 2.63 -25.26 -4.77
CA ALA A 275 2.04 -23.91 -4.77
C ALA A 275 2.63 -23.02 -3.65
N SER A 276 2.95 -23.58 -2.48
CA SER A 276 3.61 -22.88 -1.38
C SER A 276 5.04 -22.41 -1.74
N LYS A 277 5.79 -23.25 -2.46
CA LYS A 277 7.11 -22.88 -2.98
C LYS A 277 7.02 -21.76 -4.01
N LEU A 278 6.03 -21.82 -4.92
CA LEU A 278 5.76 -20.73 -5.87
C LEU A 278 5.41 -19.43 -5.13
N LYS A 279 4.56 -19.49 -4.10
CA LYS A 279 4.20 -18.34 -3.26
C LYS A 279 5.43 -17.68 -2.60
N THR A 280 6.39 -18.49 -2.13
CA THR A 280 7.64 -17.97 -1.55
C THR A 280 8.45 -17.21 -2.60
N LYS A 281 8.64 -17.78 -3.79
CA LYS A 281 9.33 -17.11 -4.90
C LYS A 281 8.61 -15.82 -5.32
N LEU A 282 7.28 -15.90 -5.42
CA LEU A 282 6.42 -14.76 -5.75
C LEU A 282 6.58 -13.62 -4.76
N SER A 283 6.66 -13.90 -3.45
CA SER A 283 6.88 -12.87 -2.44
C SER A 283 8.26 -12.23 -2.52
N ILE A 284 9.30 -12.98 -2.88
CA ILE A 284 10.66 -12.44 -3.08
C ILE A 284 10.65 -11.50 -4.29
N LEU A 285 10.15 -11.99 -5.43
CA LEU A 285 10.14 -11.22 -6.67
C LEU A 285 9.23 -9.98 -6.56
N ARG A 286 8.07 -10.09 -5.90
CA ARG A 286 7.21 -8.92 -5.60
C ARG A 286 7.99 -7.84 -4.85
N ASN A 287 8.70 -8.21 -3.79
CA ASN A 287 9.47 -7.25 -3.00
C ASN A 287 10.59 -6.61 -3.81
N GLU A 288 11.20 -7.36 -4.73
CA GLU A 288 12.24 -6.85 -5.63
C GLU A 288 11.72 -5.84 -6.66
N VAL A 289 10.54 -6.08 -7.25
CA VAL A 289 9.98 -5.17 -8.27
C VAL A 289 9.19 -4.00 -7.67
N VAL A 290 8.43 -4.23 -6.60
CA VAL A 290 7.60 -3.20 -5.95
C VAL A 290 8.39 -2.37 -4.94
N GLY A 291 9.37 -2.98 -4.26
CA GLY A 291 10.15 -2.34 -3.19
C GLY A 291 10.74 -1.00 -3.60
N PRO A 292 11.48 -0.90 -4.73
CA PRO A 292 12.04 0.38 -5.19
C PRO A 292 10.99 1.47 -5.42
N VAL A 293 9.81 1.11 -5.95
CA VAL A 293 8.72 2.08 -6.20
C VAL A 293 8.10 2.57 -4.90
N LYS A 294 7.90 1.67 -3.92
CA LYS A 294 7.44 2.05 -2.58
C LYS A 294 8.45 2.93 -1.85
N THR A 295 9.75 2.68 -2.03
CA THR A 295 10.80 3.56 -1.50
C THR A 295 10.68 4.97 -2.09
N LEU A 296 10.41 5.10 -3.40
CA LEU A 296 10.15 6.42 -4.00
C LEU A 296 8.94 7.13 -3.38
N ASP A 297 7.85 6.40 -3.08
CA ASP A 297 6.67 6.94 -2.41
C ASP A 297 7.00 7.42 -0.98
N THR A 298 7.70 6.61 -0.19
CA THR A 298 8.14 6.99 1.15
C THR A 298 9.04 8.22 1.13
N GLU A 299 10.07 8.22 0.27
CA GLU A 299 10.99 9.36 0.12
C GLU A 299 10.26 10.64 -0.29
N LEU A 300 9.31 10.56 -1.26
CA LEU A 300 8.49 11.70 -1.68
C LEU A 300 7.73 12.30 -0.50
N ARG A 301 7.09 11.45 0.31
CA ARG A 301 6.35 11.87 1.50
C ARG A 301 7.28 12.53 2.49
N GLU A 302 8.41 11.89 2.83
CA GLU A 302 9.40 12.43 3.77
C GLU A 302 9.92 13.81 3.34
N GLU A 303 10.29 13.99 2.06
CA GLU A 303 10.74 15.28 1.55
C GLU A 303 9.62 16.34 1.57
N ALA A 304 8.38 15.95 1.31
CA ALA A 304 7.24 16.85 1.41
C ALA A 304 6.95 17.27 2.87
N PHE A 305 7.08 16.37 3.84
CA PHE A 305 6.94 16.70 5.26
C PHE A 305 7.97 17.73 5.73
N LYS A 306 9.17 17.76 5.14
CA LYS A 306 10.19 18.79 5.42
C LYS A 306 9.80 20.19 4.95
N LEU A 307 8.76 20.33 4.12
CA LEU A 307 8.25 21.63 3.69
C LEU A 307 7.36 22.30 4.75
N LEU A 308 6.89 21.54 5.74
CA LEU A 308 5.93 22.01 6.73
C LEU A 308 6.60 22.83 7.84
N SER A 309 5.90 23.87 8.30
CA SER A 309 6.23 24.57 9.53
C SER A 309 5.84 23.75 10.77
N VAL A 310 6.37 24.13 11.93
CA VAL A 310 6.02 23.50 13.22
C VAL A 310 4.52 23.63 13.52
N GLU A 311 3.91 24.76 13.17
CA GLU A 311 2.48 25.01 13.33
C GLU A 311 1.64 24.10 12.43
N GLN A 312 2.07 23.87 11.18
CA GLN A 312 1.42 22.94 10.27
C GLN A 312 1.53 21.50 10.76
N LEU A 313 2.70 21.08 11.25
CA LEU A 313 2.88 19.75 11.85
C LEU A 313 1.97 19.53 13.08
N ALA A 314 1.63 20.58 13.82
CA ALA A 314 0.71 20.50 14.96
C ALA A 314 -0.74 20.20 14.57
N HIS A 315 -1.12 20.26 13.28
CA HIS A 315 -2.44 19.86 12.79
C HIS A 315 -2.66 18.34 12.83
N GLY A 316 -1.62 17.56 13.16
CA GLY A 316 -1.69 16.11 13.27
C GLY A 316 -1.59 15.39 11.93
N ALA A 317 -1.60 14.05 11.99
CA ALA A 317 -1.48 13.21 10.82
C ALA A 317 -2.61 13.46 9.82
N MET A 318 -2.31 13.33 8.53
CA MET A 318 -3.34 13.39 7.50
C MET A 318 -4.32 12.23 7.67
N PRO A 319 -5.63 12.46 7.43
CA PRO A 319 -6.58 11.36 7.40
C PRO A 319 -6.16 10.33 6.35
N MET A 320 -6.51 9.07 6.60
CA MET A 320 -6.26 7.96 5.66
C MET A 320 -7.07 8.11 4.37
N GLU A 321 -6.58 7.53 3.28
CA GLU A 321 -7.27 7.52 1.99
C GLU A 321 -8.49 6.59 2.02
N ASP A 322 -9.60 6.98 1.39
CA ASP A 322 -10.83 6.17 1.33
C ASP A 322 -10.69 5.01 0.33
N THR A 323 -9.80 4.08 0.67
CA THR A 323 -9.52 2.86 -0.09
C THR A 323 -10.38 1.69 0.41
N PRO A 324 -10.59 0.64 -0.42
CA PRO A 324 -11.21 -0.60 0.05
C PRO A 324 -10.54 -1.16 1.32
N LEU A 325 -9.20 -1.12 1.35
CA LEU A 325 -8.40 -1.54 2.49
C LEU A 325 -8.72 -0.72 3.74
N TRP A 326 -8.78 0.60 3.63
CA TRP A 326 -9.11 1.47 4.76
C TRP A 326 -10.52 1.24 5.28
N ARG A 327 -11.50 1.03 4.39
CA ARG A 327 -12.87 0.69 4.79
C ARG A 327 -12.94 -0.64 5.56
N ALA A 328 -12.19 -1.65 5.13
CA ALA A 328 -12.10 -2.93 5.82
C ALA A 328 -11.42 -2.78 7.21
N SER A 329 -10.30 -2.06 7.26
CA SER A 329 -9.55 -1.77 8.48
C SER A 329 -10.39 -0.98 9.50
N SER A 330 -11.10 0.04 9.02
CA SER A 330 -12.01 0.86 9.81
C SER A 330 -13.15 0.05 10.42
N LYS A 331 -13.79 -0.83 9.62
CA LYS A 331 -14.87 -1.71 10.12
C LYS A 331 -14.37 -2.64 11.21
N ALA A 332 -13.17 -3.20 11.06
CA ALA A 332 -12.57 -4.06 12.08
C ALA A 332 -12.28 -3.29 13.37
N MET A 333 -11.64 -2.11 13.26
CA MET A 333 -11.31 -1.25 14.39
C MET A 333 -12.56 -0.77 15.16
N TRP A 334 -13.52 -0.17 14.45
CA TRP A 334 -14.77 0.31 15.08
C TRP A 334 -15.63 -0.84 15.60
N GLY A 335 -15.65 -1.98 14.91
CA GLY A 335 -16.32 -3.20 15.38
C GLY A 335 -15.78 -3.65 16.75
N LEU A 336 -14.46 -3.71 16.89
CA LEU A 336 -13.79 -4.05 18.16
C LEU A 336 -14.11 -3.04 19.27
N LEU A 337 -13.98 -1.74 19.00
CA LEU A 337 -14.27 -0.67 19.97
C LEU A 337 -15.72 -0.71 20.48
N ILE A 338 -16.67 -0.74 19.54
CA ILE A 338 -18.11 -0.66 19.86
C ILE A 338 -18.55 -1.95 20.57
N LEU A 339 -18.26 -3.12 19.99
CA LEU A 339 -18.70 -4.40 20.55
C LEU A 339 -18.01 -4.70 21.89
N GLY A 340 -16.73 -4.37 22.03
CA GLY A 340 -16.01 -4.48 23.30
C GLY A 340 -16.64 -3.65 24.41
N THR A 341 -16.93 -2.38 24.12
CA THR A 341 -17.61 -1.48 25.06
C THR A 341 -18.98 -2.01 25.46
N LEU A 342 -19.81 -2.40 24.49
CA LEU A 342 -21.15 -2.96 24.71
C LEU A 342 -21.13 -4.22 25.58
N LEU A 343 -20.15 -5.11 25.38
CA LEU A 343 -19.97 -6.32 26.18
C LEU A 343 -19.52 -6.02 27.62
N ILE A 344 -18.64 -5.05 27.82
CA ILE A 344 -18.21 -4.65 29.17
C ILE A 344 -19.39 -4.10 29.96
N ILE A 345 -20.08 -3.09 29.41
CA ILE A 345 -21.20 -2.42 30.09
C ILE A 345 -22.46 -3.32 30.16
N GLY A 346 -22.54 -4.34 29.30
CA GLY A 346 -23.69 -5.23 29.19
C GLY A 346 -24.93 -4.54 28.62
N LEU A 347 -24.74 -3.79 27.52
CA LEU A 347 -25.82 -3.13 26.76
C LEU A 347 -26.02 -3.88 25.43
N GLY A 348 -27.25 -4.32 25.15
CA GLY A 348 -27.57 -5.12 23.97
C GLY A 348 -26.79 -6.44 23.93
N THR A 349 -26.51 -7.04 25.09
CA THR A 349 -25.48 -8.08 25.28
C THR A 349 -25.59 -9.23 24.28
N ARG A 350 -26.81 -9.69 23.97
CA ARG A 350 -27.04 -10.78 23.00
C ARG A 350 -26.66 -10.38 21.58
N ILE A 351 -27.04 -9.17 21.16
CA ILE A 351 -26.72 -8.66 19.83
C ILE A 351 -25.22 -8.40 19.74
N ALA A 352 -24.63 -7.77 20.76
CA ALA A 352 -23.20 -7.51 20.83
C ALA A 352 -22.39 -8.83 20.77
N ALA A 353 -22.83 -9.86 21.48
CA ALA A 353 -22.17 -11.17 21.47
C ALA A 353 -22.31 -11.89 20.12
N LEU A 354 -23.49 -11.85 19.48
CA LEU A 354 -23.68 -12.43 18.15
C LEU A 354 -22.86 -11.70 17.07
N ALA A 355 -22.85 -10.36 17.11
CA ALA A 355 -22.04 -9.56 16.20
C ALA A 355 -20.53 -9.78 16.43
N GLY A 356 -20.10 -9.88 17.69
CA GLY A 356 -18.72 -10.22 18.05
C GLY A 356 -18.30 -11.60 17.57
N ALA A 357 -19.18 -12.60 17.74
CA ALA A 357 -18.96 -13.95 17.23
C ALA A 357 -18.84 -13.96 15.70
N PHE A 358 -19.70 -13.22 14.99
CA PHE A 358 -19.61 -13.08 13.55
C PHE A 358 -18.30 -12.40 13.12
N MET A 359 -17.87 -11.35 13.81
CA MET A 359 -16.62 -10.64 13.50
C MET A 359 -15.39 -11.56 13.69
N LEU A 360 -15.29 -12.27 14.83
CA LEU A 360 -14.20 -13.22 15.06
C LEU A 360 -14.23 -14.41 14.11
N LEU A 361 -15.41 -14.85 13.70
CA LEU A 361 -15.54 -15.87 12.67
C LEU A 361 -14.96 -15.38 11.33
N ASN A 362 -15.19 -14.12 10.95
CA ASN A 362 -14.56 -13.55 9.76
C ASN A 362 -13.03 -13.56 9.89
N PHE A 363 -12.49 -13.24 11.07
CA PHE A 363 -11.05 -13.38 11.31
C PHE A 363 -10.63 -14.84 11.15
N TYR A 364 -11.22 -15.78 11.87
CA TYR A 364 -10.95 -17.21 11.72
C TYR A 364 -10.90 -17.69 10.26
N LEU A 365 -11.81 -17.22 9.41
CA LEU A 365 -11.93 -17.61 8.00
C LEU A 365 -10.85 -17.03 7.07
N VAL A 366 -10.04 -16.06 7.50
CA VAL A 366 -8.95 -15.51 6.68
C VAL A 366 -7.82 -16.50 6.53
N VAL A 367 -7.42 -17.21 7.59
CA VAL A 367 -6.44 -18.30 7.52
C VAL A 367 -6.99 -19.48 8.34
N PRO A 368 -7.97 -20.21 7.81
CA PRO A 368 -8.62 -21.26 8.58
C PRO A 368 -7.66 -22.43 8.77
N PRO A 369 -7.52 -22.96 10.00
CA PRO A 369 -6.70 -24.13 10.31
C PRO A 369 -7.35 -25.45 9.83
N TRP A 370 -7.73 -25.50 8.55
CA TRP A 370 -8.39 -26.63 7.94
C TRP A 370 -7.39 -27.54 7.21
N PRO A 371 -7.69 -28.84 7.10
CA PRO A 371 -6.90 -29.75 6.26
C PRO A 371 -6.76 -29.19 4.83
N GLY A 372 -5.54 -29.19 4.30
CA GLY A 372 -5.23 -28.68 2.96
C GLY A 372 -4.98 -27.17 2.86
N VAL A 373 -5.15 -26.38 3.94
CA VAL A 373 -4.78 -24.96 3.95
C VAL A 373 -3.36 -24.81 4.47
N PRO A 374 -2.40 -24.27 3.67
CA PRO A 374 -1.03 -24.07 4.13
C PRO A 374 -0.99 -23.14 5.35
N GLN A 375 -0.48 -23.64 6.47
CA GLN A 375 -0.38 -22.83 7.68
C GLN A 375 0.87 -21.95 7.62
N PRO A 376 0.78 -20.67 8.01
CA PRO A 376 1.99 -19.87 8.21
C PRO A 376 2.86 -20.51 9.29
N PRO A 377 4.19 -20.33 9.25
CA PRO A 377 5.08 -20.81 10.30
C PRO A 377 4.70 -20.14 11.62
N SER A 378 3.95 -20.86 12.45
CA SER A 378 3.50 -20.44 13.77
C SER A 378 3.92 -21.50 14.79
N PRO A 379 4.36 -21.10 16.01
CA PRO A 379 4.65 -22.05 17.09
C PRO A 379 3.43 -22.90 17.49
N GLU A 380 2.22 -22.43 17.16
CA GLU A 380 0.97 -23.08 17.52
C GLU A 380 0.37 -23.84 16.31
N HIS A 381 0.35 -25.17 16.38
CA HIS A 381 -0.40 -26.02 15.45
C HIS A 381 -1.79 -26.30 16.03
N SER A 382 -2.76 -25.48 15.63
CA SER A 382 -4.17 -25.73 15.93
C SER A 382 -4.80 -26.47 14.75
N LEU A 383 -5.45 -27.63 14.95
CA LEU A 383 -6.31 -28.25 13.94
C LEU A 383 -7.74 -27.83 14.21
N ILE A 384 -8.34 -27.05 13.31
CA ILE A 384 -9.71 -26.51 13.36
C ILE A 384 -9.95 -25.54 14.53
N ILE A 385 -9.55 -25.87 15.76
CA ILE A 385 -9.81 -25.10 16.97
C ILE A 385 -8.59 -24.24 17.29
N ASN A 386 -8.69 -22.93 17.03
CA ASN A 386 -7.72 -21.93 17.47
C ASN A 386 -8.37 -20.96 18.48
N LYS A 387 -7.59 -19.98 18.96
CA LYS A 387 -8.06 -18.92 19.87
C LYS A 387 -9.35 -18.24 19.38
N ASN A 388 -9.40 -17.85 18.11
CA ASN A 388 -10.57 -17.17 17.54
C ASN A 388 -11.84 -18.04 17.62
N LEU A 389 -11.76 -19.33 17.30
CA LEU A 389 -12.93 -20.23 17.35
C LEU A 389 -13.40 -20.47 18.79
N ILE A 390 -12.48 -20.57 19.75
CA ILE A 390 -12.81 -20.69 21.18
C ILE A 390 -13.59 -19.46 21.65
N GLU A 391 -13.14 -18.26 21.26
CA GLU A 391 -13.82 -17.01 21.58
C GLU A 391 -15.20 -16.89 20.91
N VAL A 392 -15.35 -17.38 19.67
CA VAL A 392 -16.65 -17.48 18.98
C VAL A 392 -17.62 -18.33 19.80
N ILE A 393 -17.20 -19.53 20.23
CA ILE A 393 -18.04 -20.44 21.03
C ILE A 393 -18.40 -19.78 22.37
N ALA A 394 -17.45 -19.10 23.01
CA ALA A 394 -17.69 -18.37 24.26
C ALA A 394 -18.73 -17.24 24.08
N LEU A 395 -18.64 -16.47 23.00
CA LEU A 395 -19.61 -15.43 22.67
C LEU A 395 -21.00 -15.99 22.36
N LEU A 396 -21.08 -17.12 21.65
CA LEU A 396 -22.37 -17.81 21.42
C LEU A 396 -22.98 -18.30 22.74
N ALA A 397 -22.17 -18.79 23.68
CA ALA A 397 -22.63 -19.14 25.02
C ALA A 397 -23.14 -17.91 25.79
N ILE A 398 -22.45 -16.77 25.70
CA ILE A 398 -22.92 -15.49 26.26
C ILE A 398 -24.24 -15.05 25.62
N ALA A 399 -24.40 -15.20 24.31
CA ALA A 399 -25.61 -14.84 23.58
C ALA A 399 -26.83 -15.71 23.97
N ALA A 400 -26.59 -17.01 24.25
CA ALA A 400 -27.62 -17.94 24.69
C ALA A 400 -28.09 -17.69 26.13
N MET A 401 -27.27 -17.03 26.95
CA MET A 401 -27.52 -16.81 28.37
C MET A 401 -27.94 -15.34 28.66
N PRO A 402 -28.76 -15.08 29.69
CA PRO A 402 -29.21 -13.72 30.00
C PRO A 402 -28.18 -12.93 30.83
N THR A 403 -26.90 -13.00 30.47
CA THR A 403 -25.77 -12.40 31.22
C THR A 403 -25.89 -10.89 31.36
N GLY A 404 -26.47 -10.20 30.37
CA GLY A 404 -26.77 -8.76 30.44
C GLY A 404 -27.77 -8.38 31.53
N THR A 405 -28.68 -9.28 31.91
CA THR A 405 -29.69 -9.00 32.94
C THR A 405 -29.20 -9.22 34.38
N TRP A 406 -28.12 -9.98 34.55
CA TRP A 406 -27.55 -10.28 35.87
C TRP A 406 -26.66 -9.14 36.38
N PHE A 407 -25.75 -8.66 35.53
CA PHE A 407 -24.79 -7.60 35.86
C PHE A 407 -24.48 -6.76 34.60
N GLY A 408 -25.50 -6.08 34.06
CA GLY A 408 -25.38 -5.23 32.87
C GLY A 408 -26.50 -4.20 32.79
N ILE A 409 -26.32 -3.19 31.95
CA ILE A 409 -27.30 -2.11 31.73
C ILE A 409 -28.63 -2.67 31.18
N ASP A 410 -28.60 -3.79 30.45
CA ASP A 410 -29.81 -4.48 29.97
C ASP A 410 -30.80 -4.79 31.11
N GLY A 411 -30.29 -5.19 32.29
CA GLY A 411 -31.13 -5.45 33.47
C GLY A 411 -31.75 -4.18 34.06
N LEU A 412 -31.03 -3.06 34.02
CA LEU A 412 -31.50 -1.77 34.51
C LEU A 412 -32.63 -1.22 33.62
N ILE A 413 -32.41 -1.22 32.30
CA ILE A 413 -33.42 -0.77 31.31
C ILE A 413 -34.66 -1.64 31.40
N GLY A 414 -34.50 -2.97 31.49
CA GLY A 414 -35.63 -3.90 31.64
C GLY A 414 -36.47 -3.67 32.89
N ARG A 415 -35.87 -3.23 34.01
CA ARG A 415 -36.58 -2.87 35.24
C ARG A 415 -37.33 -1.54 35.11
N LEU A 416 -36.71 -0.53 34.50
CA LEU A 416 -37.32 0.78 34.28
C LEU A 416 -38.56 0.71 33.36
N TRP A 417 -38.50 -0.09 32.28
CA TRP A 417 -39.64 -0.29 31.38
C TRP A 417 -40.76 -1.15 31.98
N LYS A 418 -40.45 -2.13 32.85
CA LYS A 418 -41.49 -2.89 33.57
C LYS A 418 -42.15 -2.08 34.68
N GLY A 419 -41.42 -1.19 35.35
CA GLY A 419 -41.97 -0.29 36.38
C GLY A 419 -43.00 0.72 35.84
N SER A 420 -42.99 0.99 34.53
CA SER A 420 -43.95 1.90 33.89
C SER A 420 -45.30 1.25 33.54
N LYS A 421 -45.42 -0.08 33.59
CA LYS A 421 -46.70 -0.79 33.44
C LYS A 421 -47.30 -1.08 34.82
N LYS A 422 -47.97 -0.10 35.44
CA LYS A 422 -48.85 -0.37 36.60
C LYS A 422 -49.99 -1.30 36.14
N PRO A 423 -50.36 -2.34 36.92
CA PRO A 423 -51.55 -3.12 36.62
C PRO A 423 -52.77 -2.21 36.72
N ALA A 424 -53.58 -2.16 35.67
CA ALA A 424 -54.90 -1.54 35.74
C ALA A 424 -55.68 -2.26 36.85
N THR A 425 -55.99 -1.52 37.90
CA THR A 425 -56.84 -1.97 39.00
C THR A 425 -58.16 -2.46 38.43
N ALA A 426 -58.44 -3.75 38.55
CA ALA A 426 -59.77 -4.30 38.39
C ALA A 426 -60.68 -3.64 39.46
N LYS A 427 -61.65 -2.85 39.01
CA LYS A 427 -62.83 -2.53 39.80
C LYS A 427 -63.93 -3.49 39.37
N GLY A 428 -64.46 -4.22 40.35
CA GLY A 428 -65.56 -5.17 40.22
C GLY A 428 -66.92 -4.52 40.14
#